data_AF-A0A944WGT6-F1
#
_entry.id   AF-A0A944WGT6-F1
#
_cell.length_a   1.000
_cell.length_b   1.000
_cell.length_c   1.000
_cell.angle_alpha   90.00
_cell.angle_beta   90.00
_cell.angle_gamma   90.00
#
_symmetry.space_group_name_H-M   'P 1'
#
loop_
_entity.id
_entity.type
_entity.pdbx_description
1 polymer ?
#
loop_
_entity_poly.entity_id
_entity_poly.type
_entity_poly.pdbx_seq_one_letter_code
_entity_poly.pdbx_strand_id
1 'polypeptide(L)'
;IFVEEASDELVLGVGPLIETDPRFPQRTNIEFVEVLSATEVRQRTWERGSGETWACGTGASAVCVAGVLTGKTQRRLKVHLIGGDLDLCWDEHSDHVFMTGTATEVFSGDWTI
;
A
#
# COMPACT_ATOMS: atom_id res chain seq x y z
N ILE A 1 -8.00 -1.60 3.76
CA ILE A 1 -8.82 -2.02 4.93
C ILE A 1 -8.06 -1.63 6.18
N PHE A 2 -8.65 -0.76 7.01
CA PHE A 2 -8.03 -0.39 8.28
C PHE A 2 -8.35 -1.46 9.33
N VAL A 3 -7.33 -1.95 10.02
CA VAL A 3 -7.40 -3.08 10.96
C VAL A 3 -6.60 -2.74 12.22
N GLU A 4 -6.86 -3.45 13.32
CA GLU A 4 -6.05 -3.33 14.54
C GLU A 4 -4.67 -3.97 14.36
N GLU A 5 -4.62 -5.09 13.65
CA GLU A 5 -3.39 -5.82 13.32
C GLU A 5 -3.51 -6.41 11.90
N ALA A 6 -2.48 -6.26 11.07
CA ALA A 6 -2.39 -6.85 9.74
C ALA A 6 -1.83 -8.28 9.84
N SER A 7 -2.61 -9.19 10.44
CA SER A 7 -2.21 -10.58 10.66
C SER A 7 -2.18 -11.41 9.37
N ASP A 8 -1.50 -12.56 9.40
CA ASP A 8 -1.49 -13.51 8.28
C ASP A 8 -2.89 -14.05 7.96
N GLU A 9 -3.74 -14.24 8.98
CA GLU A 9 -5.12 -14.67 8.78
C GLU A 9 -5.89 -13.67 7.91
N LEU A 10 -5.68 -12.37 8.13
CA LEU A 10 -6.29 -11.32 7.31
C LEU A 10 -5.62 -11.23 5.94
N VAL A 11 -4.31 -11.08 5.89
CA VAL A 11 -3.60 -10.80 4.63
C VAL A 11 -3.67 -12.00 3.68
N LEU A 12 -3.35 -13.20 4.18
CA LEU A 12 -3.27 -14.42 3.38
C LEU A 12 -4.63 -15.14 3.28
N GLY A 13 -5.50 -14.98 4.27
CA GLY A 13 -6.84 -15.56 4.26
C GLY A 13 -7.87 -14.71 3.54
N VAL A 14 -7.99 -13.42 3.92
CA VAL A 14 -9.01 -12.51 3.37
C VAL A 14 -8.57 -11.84 2.07
N GLY A 15 -7.28 -11.55 1.90
CA GLY A 15 -6.73 -10.94 0.68
C GLY A 15 -7.18 -11.63 -0.63
N PRO A 16 -6.97 -12.95 -0.80
CA PRO A 16 -7.37 -13.66 -2.02
C PRO A 16 -8.88 -13.64 -2.29
N LEU A 17 -9.68 -13.65 -1.21
CA LEU A 17 -11.14 -13.62 -1.32
C LEU A 17 -11.63 -12.28 -1.87
N ILE A 18 -11.01 -11.18 -1.42
CA ILE A 18 -11.37 -9.84 -1.90
C ILE A 18 -10.79 -9.56 -3.28
N GLU A 19 -9.57 -10.06 -3.58
CA GLU A 19 -8.95 -9.89 -4.91
C GLU A 19 -9.90 -10.36 -6.01
N THR A 20 -10.59 -11.48 -5.78
CA THR A 20 -11.43 -12.15 -6.78
C THR A 20 -12.93 -11.91 -6.59
N ASP A 21 -13.30 -10.99 -5.69
CA ASP A 21 -14.70 -10.69 -5.42
C ASP A 21 -15.42 -10.17 -6.68
N PRO A 22 -16.66 -10.61 -6.97
CA PRO A 22 -17.41 -10.17 -8.16
C PRO A 22 -17.62 -8.66 -8.29
N ARG A 23 -17.51 -7.89 -7.20
CA ARG A 23 -17.57 -6.42 -7.21
C ARG A 23 -16.35 -5.77 -7.86
N PHE A 24 -15.26 -6.52 -8.02
CA PHE A 24 -14.05 -6.10 -8.73
C PHE A 24 -13.83 -6.99 -9.96
N PRO A 25 -14.52 -6.74 -11.09
CA PRO A 25 -14.42 -7.58 -12.29
C PRO A 25 -13.00 -7.67 -12.87
N GLN A 26 -12.16 -6.67 -12.63
CA GLN A 26 -10.76 -6.64 -13.02
C GLN A 26 -9.80 -6.97 -11.86
N ARG A 27 -10.35 -7.56 -10.79
CA ARG A 27 -9.71 -7.78 -9.50
C ARG A 27 -9.24 -6.48 -8.85
N THR A 28 -8.66 -6.56 -7.66
CA THR A 28 -8.12 -5.40 -6.95
C THR A 28 -6.91 -5.75 -6.10
N ASN A 29 -6.08 -4.76 -5.82
CA ASN A 29 -5.13 -4.82 -4.71
C ASN A 29 -5.88 -4.59 -3.39
N ILE A 30 -5.36 -5.14 -2.29
CA ILE A 30 -5.91 -4.98 -0.95
C ILE A 30 -4.79 -4.62 0.00
N GLU A 31 -4.87 -3.41 0.55
CA GLU A 31 -3.95 -2.90 1.55
C GLU A 31 -4.57 -3.11 2.94
N PHE A 32 -3.95 -3.91 3.80
CA PHE A 32 -4.30 -4.04 5.21
C PHE A 32 -3.45 -3.06 6.01
N VAL A 33 -4.10 -2.16 6.74
CA VAL A 33 -3.44 -0.96 7.31
C VAL A 33 -3.71 -0.86 8.80
N GLU A 34 -2.64 -0.86 9.59
CA GLU A 34 -2.66 -0.52 11.01
C GLU A 34 -2.34 0.97 11.16
N VAL A 35 -3.20 1.70 11.86
CA VAL A 35 -2.96 3.12 12.14
C VAL A 35 -2.18 3.26 13.43
N LEU A 36 -0.90 3.61 13.32
CA LEU A 36 0.00 3.78 14.47
C LEU A 36 -0.13 5.19 15.05
N SER A 37 -0.28 6.19 14.18
CA SER A 37 -0.61 7.57 14.53
C SER A 37 -1.30 8.27 13.35
N ALA A 38 -1.70 9.52 13.55
CA ALA A 38 -2.28 10.32 12.46
C ALA A 38 -1.30 10.55 11.29
N THR A 39 0.01 10.35 11.47
CA THR A 39 1.05 10.58 10.46
C THR A 39 1.85 9.33 10.12
N GLU A 40 1.48 8.17 10.68
CA GLU A 40 2.27 6.94 10.55
C GLU A 40 1.37 5.70 10.55
N VAL A 41 1.58 4.82 9.57
CA VAL A 41 0.84 3.56 9.43
C VAL A 41 1.77 2.40 9.11
N ARG A 42 1.35 1.19 9.45
CA ARG A 42 1.94 -0.04 8.94
C ARG A 42 1.01 -0.65 7.91
N GLN A 43 1.56 -1.11 6.79
CA GLN A 43 0.82 -1.67 5.67
C GLN A 43 1.36 -3.04 5.28
N ARG A 44 0.44 -3.99 5.07
CA ARG A 44 0.68 -5.21 4.30
C ARG A 44 -0.23 -5.23 3.09
N THR A 45 0.24 -5.80 1.99
CA THR A 45 -0.48 -5.73 0.70
C THR A 45 -0.69 -7.11 0.13
N TRP A 46 -1.93 -7.43 -0.24
CA TRP A 46 -2.23 -8.50 -1.18
C TRP A 46 -2.40 -7.89 -2.57
N GLU A 47 -1.46 -8.16 -3.46
CA GLU A 47 -1.38 -7.56 -4.79
C GLU A 47 -1.99 -8.47 -5.85
N ARG A 48 -2.81 -7.87 -6.71
CA ARG A 48 -3.55 -8.54 -7.77
C ARG A 48 -2.61 -9.38 -8.65
N GLY A 49 -2.87 -10.68 -8.72
CA GLY A 49 -2.11 -11.61 -9.54
C GLY A 49 -0.72 -11.97 -9.00
N SER A 50 -0.29 -11.40 -7.87
CA SER A 50 1.04 -11.63 -7.28
C SER A 50 0.97 -12.26 -5.88
N GLY A 51 -0.11 -12.01 -5.13
CA GLY A 51 -0.21 -12.38 -3.72
C GLY A 51 0.42 -11.34 -2.80
N GLU A 52 0.90 -11.75 -1.63
CA GLU A 52 1.58 -10.81 -0.74
C GLU A 52 2.92 -10.32 -1.33
N THR A 53 3.08 -9.00 -1.43
CA THR A 53 4.31 -8.37 -1.91
C THR A 53 4.94 -7.50 -0.83
N TRP A 54 6.27 -7.34 -0.89
CA TRP A 54 7.02 -6.64 0.15
C TRP A 54 6.83 -5.12 0.10
N ALA A 55 6.56 -4.58 -1.08
CA ALA A 55 6.27 -3.16 -1.27
C ALA A 55 5.35 -2.96 -2.47
N CYS A 56 4.37 -2.07 -2.32
CA CYS A 56 3.49 -1.62 -3.39
C CYS A 56 3.30 -0.10 -3.27
N GLY A 57 4.03 0.67 -4.08
CA GLY A 57 4.03 2.14 -3.98
C GLY A 57 2.69 2.78 -4.33
N THR A 58 2.00 2.25 -5.35
CA THR A 58 0.64 2.70 -5.69
C THR A 58 -0.36 2.37 -4.59
N GLY A 59 -0.23 1.20 -3.93
CA GLY A 59 -1.01 0.84 -2.75
C GLY A 59 -0.77 1.81 -1.58
N ALA A 60 0.48 2.16 -1.29
CA ALA A 60 0.80 3.14 -0.25
C ALA A 60 0.21 4.53 -0.53
N SER A 61 0.20 4.94 -1.80
CA SER A 61 -0.46 6.18 -2.24
C SER A 61 -1.99 6.12 -2.00
N ALA A 62 -2.62 4.98 -2.32
CA ALA A 62 -4.04 4.76 -2.05
C ALA A 62 -4.36 4.78 -0.54
N VAL A 63 -3.49 4.22 0.30
CA VAL A 63 -3.61 4.26 1.76
C VAL A 63 -3.56 5.69 2.29
N CYS A 64 -2.65 6.53 1.79
CA CYS A 64 -2.58 7.94 2.16
C CYS A 64 -3.91 8.67 1.87
N VAL A 65 -4.43 8.52 0.65
CA VAL A 65 -5.70 9.15 0.25
C VAL A 65 -6.87 8.60 1.07
N ALA A 66 -6.98 7.28 1.20
CA ALA A 66 -8.06 6.65 1.96
C ALA A 66 -8.04 7.03 3.45
N GLY A 67 -6.86 7.14 4.05
CA GLY A 67 -6.70 7.55 5.44
C GLY A 67 -7.17 8.99 5.69
N VAL A 68 -6.84 9.91 4.76
CA VAL A 68 -7.31 11.30 4.80
C VAL A 68 -8.82 11.37 4.63
N LEU A 69 -9.36 10.72 3.58
CA LEU A 69 -10.81 10.74 3.29
C LEU A 69 -11.66 10.13 4.41
N THR A 70 -11.10 9.21 5.19
CA THR A 70 -11.79 8.56 6.32
C THR A 70 -11.48 9.20 7.67
N GLY A 71 -10.70 10.30 7.71
CA GLY A 71 -10.34 11.01 8.93
C GLY A 71 -9.41 10.23 9.87
N LYS A 72 -8.70 9.21 9.36
CA LYS A 72 -7.80 8.35 10.14
C LYS A 72 -6.35 8.84 10.12
N THR A 73 -5.95 9.52 9.06
CA THR A 73 -4.58 10.01 8.88
C THR A 73 -4.58 11.44 8.33
N GLN A 74 -3.42 12.08 8.40
CA GLN A 74 -3.11 13.35 7.77
C GLN A 74 -2.62 13.13 6.34
N ARG A 75 -2.55 14.24 5.59
CA ARG A 75 -2.07 14.26 4.20
C ARG A 75 -0.59 13.94 4.04
N ARG A 76 0.21 14.14 5.09
CA ARG A 76 1.59 13.68 5.17
C ARG A 76 1.61 12.41 6.00
N LEU A 77 2.10 11.33 5.40
CA LEU A 77 1.98 9.99 5.98
C LEU A 77 3.27 9.19 5.74
N LYS A 78 3.85 8.67 6.81
CA LYS A 78 4.85 7.61 6.72
C LYS A 78 4.15 6.26 6.68
N VAL A 79 4.51 5.44 5.70
CA VAL A 79 3.98 4.09 5.52
C VAL A 79 5.12 3.09 5.69
N HIS A 80 5.01 2.22 6.69
CA HIS A 80 5.92 1.09 6.87
C HIS A 80 5.42 -0.12 6.08
N LEU A 81 6.15 -0.53 5.06
CA LEU A 81 5.93 -1.77 4.33
C LEU A 81 6.96 -2.82 4.77
N ILE A 82 6.75 -4.08 4.38
CA ILE A 82 7.70 -5.17 4.66
C ILE A 82 9.09 -4.86 4.07
N GLY A 83 9.12 -4.28 2.86
CA GLY A 83 10.33 -3.94 2.11
C GLY A 83 10.98 -2.61 2.48
N GLY A 84 10.38 -1.82 3.36
CA GLY A 84 10.91 -0.52 3.78
C GLY A 84 9.85 0.58 3.92
N ASP A 85 10.32 1.78 4.23
CA ASP A 85 9.46 2.94 4.48
C ASP A 85 9.23 3.77 3.20
N LEU A 86 8.03 4.31 3.08
CA LEU A 86 7.67 5.33 2.09
C LEU A 86 7.12 6.58 2.80
N ASP A 87 7.54 7.75 2.35
CA ASP A 87 6.98 9.04 2.76
C ASP A 87 5.99 9.54 1.69
N LEU A 88 4.74 9.73 2.09
CA LEU A 88 3.63 10.13 1.22
C LEU A 88 3.18 11.56 1.58
N CYS A 89 2.80 12.33 0.56
CA CYS A 89 2.19 13.63 0.72
C CYS A 89 1.08 13.82 -0.33
N TRP A 90 -0.18 13.83 0.09
CA TRP A 90 -1.30 14.28 -0.75
C TRP A 90 -1.44 15.80 -0.66
N ASP A 91 -0.84 16.50 -1.61
CA ASP A 91 -0.73 17.96 -1.62
C ASP A 91 -2.09 18.64 -1.85
N GLU A 92 -2.41 19.65 -1.05
CA GLU A 92 -3.70 20.38 -1.12
C GLU A 92 -3.79 21.32 -2.31
N HIS A 93 -2.66 21.83 -2.78
CA HIS A 93 -2.64 22.84 -3.83
C HIS A 93 -2.78 22.22 -5.23
N SER A 94 -2.06 21.13 -5.46
CA SER A 94 -2.04 20.43 -6.75
C SER A 94 -3.01 19.24 -6.83
N ASP A 95 -3.57 18.80 -5.69
CA ASP A 95 -4.36 17.57 -5.57
C ASP A 95 -3.60 16.30 -6.01
N HIS A 96 -2.27 16.36 -6.04
CA HIS A 96 -1.41 15.23 -6.40
C HIS A 96 -0.87 14.50 -5.17
N VAL A 97 -0.69 13.18 -5.31
CA VAL A 97 0.02 12.36 -4.33
C VAL A 97 1.48 12.26 -4.73
N PHE A 98 2.35 12.78 -3.87
CA PHE A 98 3.79 12.60 -3.96
C PHE A 98 4.22 11.44 -3.07
N MET A 99 5.18 10.65 -3.59
CA MET A 99 5.73 9.49 -2.90
C MET A 99 7.25 9.53 -2.99
N THR A 100 7.91 9.40 -1.86
CA THR A 100 9.36 9.34 -1.74
C THR A 100 9.75 8.02 -1.09
N GLY A 101 10.73 7.34 -1.70
CA GLY A 101 11.26 6.06 -1.25
C GLY A 101 12.65 5.80 -1.83
N THR A 102 13.30 4.74 -1.37
CA THR A 102 14.61 4.34 -1.88
C THR A 102 14.48 3.56 -3.19
N ALA A 103 15.53 3.61 -4.00
CA ALA A 103 15.73 2.74 -5.15
C ALA A 103 17.17 2.25 -5.15
N THR A 104 17.41 1.00 -5.52
CA THR A 104 18.75 0.39 -5.48
C THR A 104 18.95 -0.49 -6.70
N GLU A 105 20.02 -0.22 -7.44
CA GLU A 105 20.46 -1.09 -8.54
C GLU A 105 21.03 -2.39 -7.96
N VAL A 106 20.53 -3.52 -8.46
CA VAL A 106 20.98 -4.85 -8.01
C VAL A 106 22.07 -5.40 -8.93
N PHE A 107 21.87 -5.31 -10.24
CA PHE A 107 22.83 -5.71 -11.27
C PHE A 107 22.45 -5.09 -12.62
N SER A 108 23.39 -5.13 -13.58
CA SER A 108 23.20 -4.79 -14.99
C SER A 108 23.48 -6.00 -15.88
N GLY A 109 22.77 -6.16 -17.00
CA GLY A 109 23.03 -7.23 -17.96
C GLY A 109 22.42 -6.99 -19.34
N ASP A 110 22.83 -7.79 -20.32
CA ASP A 110 22.32 -7.79 -21.69
C ASP A 110 21.31 -8.94 -21.90
N TRP A 111 20.15 -8.65 -22.49
CA TRP A 111 19.11 -9.64 -22.80
C TRP A 111 18.78 -9.62 -24.29
N THR A 112 19.13 -10.70 -25.01
CA THR A 112 18.78 -10.89 -26.42
C THR A 112 17.41 -11.57 -26.52
N ILE A 113 16.47 -10.91 -27.20
CA ILE A 113 15.12 -11.43 -27.48
C ILE A 113 15.17 -12.30 -28.73
#